data_AF-A0A0F3R8C5-F1
#
_entry.id   AF-A0A0F3R8C5-F1
#
_cell.length_a   1.000
_cell.length_b   1.000
_cell.length_c   1.000
_cell.angle_alpha   90.00
_cell.angle_beta   90.00
_cell.angle_gamma   90.00
#
_symmetry.space_group_name_H-M   'P 1'
#
loop_
_entity.id
_entity.type
_entity.pdbx_description
1 polymer ?
#
loop_
_entity_poly.entity_id
_entity_poly.type
_entity_poly.pdbx_seq_one_letter_code
_entity_poly.pdbx_strand_id
1 'polypeptide(L)'
;MSVNNLEKPGPFLQWVGGKRKIASQLVKFIPSGLNNYYEPFLGGGALFFQVRDRFKQCFLSDINLELVTPIMLLKRIQSRSVNC
;
A
#
# COMPACT_ATOMS: atom_id res chain seq x y z
N MET A 1 -29.84 -5.52 7.10
CA MET A 1 -28.54 -5.25 7.74
C MET A 1 -27.52 -5.15 6.62
N SER A 2 -26.99 -3.96 6.36
CA SER A 2 -26.02 -3.74 5.27
C SER A 2 -24.83 -4.66 5.46
N VAL A 3 -24.57 -5.48 4.45
CA VAL A 3 -23.31 -6.20 4.30
C VAL A 3 -22.19 -5.15 4.24
N ASN A 4 -21.42 -5.05 5.32
CA ASN A 4 -20.24 -4.20 5.36
C ASN A 4 -19.26 -4.70 4.29
N ASN A 5 -18.97 -3.82 3.35
CA ASN A 5 -17.98 -3.98 2.29
C ASN A 5 -16.68 -4.51 2.92
N LEU A 6 -16.24 -5.74 2.59
CA LEU A 6 -15.02 -6.32 3.14
C LEU A 6 -13.84 -5.40 2.81
N GLU A 7 -13.32 -4.75 3.85
CA GLU A 7 -12.53 -3.54 3.78
C GLU A 7 -11.17 -3.77 3.10
N LYS A 8 -10.79 -2.85 2.21
CA LYS A 8 -9.46 -2.86 1.59
C LYS A 8 -8.39 -2.92 2.70
N PRO A 9 -7.43 -3.86 2.64
CA PRO A 9 -6.39 -3.96 3.66
C PRO A 9 -5.61 -2.65 3.74
N GLY A 10 -5.51 -2.13 4.95
CA GLY A 10 -4.78 -0.92 5.28
C GLY A 10 -3.48 -1.22 6.02
N PRO A 11 -2.71 -0.16 6.33
CA PRO A 11 -1.50 -0.29 7.14
C PRO A 11 -1.84 -0.80 8.55
N PHE A 12 -1.54 -2.06 8.84
CA PHE A 12 -1.86 -2.72 10.11
C PHE A 12 -0.84 -2.42 11.23
N LEU A 13 0.39 -2.02 10.87
CA LEU A 13 1.45 -1.71 11.83
C LEU A 13 1.49 -0.21 12.14
N GLN A 14 1.49 0.16 13.43
CA GLN A 14 1.81 1.51 13.87
C GLN A 14 3.34 1.71 13.80
N TRP A 15 3.78 2.58 12.90
CA TRP A 15 5.20 2.88 12.67
C TRP A 15 5.48 4.36 12.94
N VAL A 16 6.58 4.67 13.62
CA VAL A 16 7.03 6.05 13.86
C VAL A 16 7.34 6.72 12.51
N GLY A 17 6.86 7.94 12.29
CA GLY A 17 6.96 8.60 10.98
C GLY A 17 5.97 8.06 9.93
N GLY A 18 4.94 7.33 10.35
CA GLY A 18 3.90 6.84 9.45
C GLY A 18 3.21 7.96 8.66
N LYS A 19 3.22 7.86 7.33
CA LYS A 19 2.67 8.86 6.40
C LYS A 19 1.12 8.96 6.42
N ARG A 20 0.42 8.32 7.36
CA ARG A 20 -1.06 8.24 7.38
C ARG A 20 -1.75 9.60 7.36
N LYS A 21 -1.26 10.56 8.16
CA LYS A 21 -1.86 11.92 8.25
C LYS A 21 -1.72 12.71 6.94
N ILE A 22 -0.63 12.51 6.21
CA ILE A 22 -0.31 13.26 4.98
C ILE A 22 -0.64 12.50 3.69
N ALA A 23 -0.88 11.18 3.78
CA ALA A 23 -1.06 10.32 2.61
C ALA A 23 -2.18 10.83 1.69
N SER A 24 -3.32 11.23 2.26
CA SER A 24 -4.47 11.76 1.50
C SER A 24 -4.15 13.04 0.72
N GLN A 25 -3.20 13.85 1.21
CA GLN A 25 -2.72 15.03 0.50
C GLN A 25 -1.74 14.62 -0.61
N LEU A 26 -0.79 13.72 -0.31
CA LEU A 26 0.19 13.21 -1.27
C LEU A 26 -0.46 12.53 -2.47
N VAL A 27 -1.56 11.80 -2.28
CA VAL A 27 -2.33 11.14 -3.35
C VAL A 27 -2.77 12.11 -4.45
N LYS A 28 -2.98 13.39 -4.13
CA LYS A 28 -3.40 14.43 -5.09
C LYS A 28 -2.28 14.87 -6.04
N PHE A 29 -1.02 14.66 -5.64
CA PHE A 29 0.16 15.06 -6.42
C PHE A 29 0.72 13.92 -7.25
N ILE A 30 0.17 12.72 -7.14
CA ILE A 30 0.57 11.58 -7.96
C ILE A 30 -0.01 11.76 -9.37
N PRO A 31 0.84 11.82 -10.42
CA PRO A 31 0.36 11.99 -11.78
C PRO A 31 -0.40 10.74 -12.26
N SER A 32 -1.39 10.96 -13.12
CA SER A 32 -2.15 9.90 -13.78
C SER A 32 -1.35 9.24 -14.91
N GLY A 33 -1.71 8.00 -15.27
CA GLY A 33 -1.12 7.30 -16.42
C GLY A 33 0.23 6.63 -16.16
N LEU A 34 0.70 6.63 -14.92
CA LEU A 34 1.86 5.85 -14.53
C LEU A 34 1.52 4.36 -14.41
N ASN A 35 2.38 3.50 -14.96
CA ASN A 35 2.22 2.05 -14.83
C ASN A 35 2.78 1.51 -13.50
N ASN A 36 3.85 2.11 -13.00
CA ASN A 36 4.66 1.56 -11.92
C ASN A 36 4.74 2.52 -10.74
N TYR A 37 4.69 1.95 -9.53
CA TYR A 37 4.89 2.66 -8.27
C TYR A 37 6.14 2.16 -7.56
N TYR A 38 6.98 3.07 -7.08
CA TYR A 38 8.19 2.76 -6.33
C TYR A 38 8.12 3.46 -4.98
N GLU A 39 8.24 2.70 -3.89
CA GLU A 39 8.35 3.24 -2.54
C GLU A 39 9.58 2.65 -1.84
N PRO A 40 10.73 3.36 -1.87
CA PRO A 40 11.99 2.89 -1.29
C PRO A 40 12.05 2.97 0.24
N PHE A 41 11.11 3.70 0.84
CA PHE A 41 10.96 3.87 2.29
C PHE A 41 9.52 3.56 2.68
N LEU A 42 9.21 2.27 2.71
CA LEU A 42 7.86 1.76 2.96
C LEU A 42 7.33 2.20 4.33
N GLY A 43 8.13 2.00 5.39
CA GLY A 43 7.69 2.10 6.77
C GLY A 43 6.40 1.32 7.00
N GLY A 44 5.36 2.00 7.50
CA GLY A 44 4.03 1.39 7.68
C GLY A 44 3.19 1.20 6.39
N GLY A 45 3.67 1.59 5.21
CA GLY A 45 2.97 1.38 3.92
C GLY A 45 1.72 2.23 3.69
N ALA A 46 1.54 3.31 4.45
CA ALA A 46 0.30 4.10 4.44
C ALA A 46 -0.07 4.69 3.07
N LEU A 47 0.91 5.19 2.31
CA LEU A 47 0.67 5.73 0.97
C LEU A 47 0.40 4.61 -0.03
N PHE A 48 1.25 3.57 -0.04
CA PHE A 48 1.07 2.36 -0.84
C PHE A 48 -0.37 1.83 -0.78
N PHE A 49 -0.93 1.59 0.42
CA PHE A 49 -2.29 1.04 0.54
C PHE A 49 -3.38 1.95 -0.05
N GLN A 50 -3.17 3.27 -0.10
CA GLN A 50 -4.14 4.19 -0.71
C GLN A 50 -4.07 4.24 -2.23
N VAL A 51 -2.90 3.94 -2.82
CA VAL A 51 -2.64 4.22 -4.24
C VAL A 51 -2.35 2.97 -5.08
N ARG A 52 -2.08 1.82 -4.45
CA ARG A 52 -1.69 0.59 -5.14
C ARG A 52 -2.62 0.16 -6.28
N ASP A 53 -3.93 0.42 -6.14
CA ASP A 53 -4.93 0.04 -7.15
C ASP A 53 -4.84 0.91 -8.42
N ARG A 54 -4.06 2.01 -8.39
CA ARG A 54 -3.83 2.91 -9.53
C ARG A 54 -2.69 2.44 -10.43
N PHE A 55 -1.91 1.45 -10.02
CA PHE A 55 -0.68 1.03 -10.68
C PHE A 55 -0.75 -0.45 -11.05
N LYS A 56 -0.14 -0.82 -12.17
CA LYS A 56 -0.02 -2.23 -12.58
C LYS A 56 0.99 -2.98 -11.72
N GLN A 57 2.10 -2.31 -11.37
CA GLN A 57 3.15 -2.90 -10.55
C GLN A 57 3.60 -1.94 -9.45
N CYS A 58 3.81 -2.49 -8.25
CA CYS A 58 4.31 -1.75 -7.09
C CYS A 58 5.57 -2.44 -6.56
N PHE A 59 6.65 -1.67 -6.46
CA PHE A 59 7.96 -2.05 -5.95
C PHE A 59 8.16 -1.40 -4.59
N LEU A 60 8.27 -2.22 -3.55
CA LEU A 60 8.35 -1.77 -2.16
C LEU A 60 9.71 -2.17 -1.62
N SER A 61 10.39 -1.25 -0.96
CA SER A 61 11.64 -1.49 -0.25
C SER A 61 11.64 -0.74 1.07
N ASP A 62 12.39 -1.27 2.02
CA ASP A 62 12.75 -0.63 3.27
C ASP A 62 14.04 -1.30 3.78
N ILE A 63 14.81 -0.58 4.58
CA ILE A 63 15.98 -1.17 5.24
C ILE A 63 15.57 -2.19 6.31
N ASN A 64 14.37 -2.02 6.89
CA ASN A 64 13.84 -2.93 7.88
C ASN A 64 13.05 -4.09 7.22
N LEU A 65 13.70 -5.23 7.07
CA LEU A 65 13.13 -6.45 6.49
C LEU A 65 11.93 -7.01 7.29
N GLU A 66 11.86 -6.76 8.60
CA GLU A 66 10.73 -7.18 9.44
C GLU A 66 9.43 -6.44 9.09
N LEU A 67 9.52 -5.28 8.43
CA LEU A 67 8.36 -4.54 7.91
C LEU A 67 7.95 -5.00 6.52
N VAL A 68 8.93 -5.17 5.66
CA VAL A 68 8.70 -5.51 4.26
C VAL A 68 8.09 -6.90 4.13
N THR A 69 8.56 -7.85 4.93
CA THR A 69 8.16 -9.26 4.81
C THR A 69 6.66 -9.47 5.05
N PRO A 70 6.05 -8.99 6.15
CA PRO A 70 4.61 -9.10 6.36
C PRO A 70 3.77 -8.36 5.33
N ILE A 71 4.20 -7.16 4.90
CA ILE A 71 3.47 -6.37 3.89
C ILE A 71 3.50 -7.07 2.52
N MET A 72 4.62 -7.69 2.16
CA MET A 72 4.75 -8.48 0.94
C MET A 72 3.89 -9.76 1.00
N LEU A 73 3.79 -10.39 2.16
CA LEU A 73 2.90 -11.52 2.39
C LEU A 73 1.43 -11.12 2.22
N LEU A 74 1.00 -10.00 2.80
CA LEU A 74 -0.37 -9.49 2.64
C LEU A 74 -0.69 -9.19 1.17
N LYS A 75 0.26 -8.62 0.42
CA LYS A 75 0.13 -8.43 -1.03
C LYS A 75 -0.12 -9.75 -1.75
N ARG A 76 0.62 -10.82 -1.41
CA ARG A 76 0.49 -12.15 -2.04
C ARG A 76 -0.83 -12.85 -1.70
N ILE A 77 -1.25 -12.79 -0.44
CA ILE A 77 -2.53 -13.37 -0.01
C ILE A 77 -3.69 -12.73 -0.78
N GLN A 78 -3.59 -11.42 -1.03
CA GLN A 78 -4.59 -10.70 -1.79
C GLN A 78 -4.58 -11.03 -3.29
N SER A 79 -3.42 -11.34 -3.89
CA SER A 79 -3.32 -11.76 -5.29
C SER A 79 -3.86 -13.17 -5.61
N ARG A 80 -4.37 -13.92 -4.62
CA ARG A 80 -5.09 -15.19 -4.86
C ARG A 80 -6.57 -14.99 -5.24
N SER A 81 -7.06 -13.76 -5.25
CA SER A 81 -8.28 -13.39 -5.96
C SER A 81 -7.97 -12.14 -6.76
N VAL A 82 -8.26 -12.19 -8.07
CA VAL A 82 -8.03 -11.15 -9.09
C VAL A 82 -6.77 -11.41 -9.93
N ASN A 83 -6.99 -12.08 -11.05
CA ASN A 83 -6.21 -11.91 -12.27
C ASN A 83 -6.22 -10.42 -12.67
N CYS A 84 -5.04 -9.87 -12.90
CA CYS A 84 -4.68 -9.01 -14.02
C CYS A 84 -3.19 -9.19 -14.28
#